data_AF-A0A2N5IBW3-F1
#
_entry.id   AF-A0A2N5IBW3-F1
#
_cell.length_a   1.000
_cell.length_b   1.000
_cell.length_c   1.000
_cell.angle_alpha   90.00
_cell.angle_beta   90.00
_cell.angle_gamma   90.00
#
_symmetry.space_group_name_H-M   'P 1'
#
loop_
_entity.id
_entity.type
_entity.pdbx_description
1 polymer ?
#
loop_
_entity_poly.entity_id
_entity_poly.type
_entity_poly.pdbx_seq_one_letter_code
_entity_poly.pdbx_strand_id
1 'polypeptide(L)'
;MKMAVDVDVVIDINERWEEGIPHDKRSIEIFQFVKDYDFEFCNDFFCFKSGGDGDNGEHLMYLLDEFFANKDKEAENEGKNDKEE
;
A
#
# COMPACT_ATOMS: atom_id res chain seq x y z
N MET A 1 1.96 -27.40 -20.12
CA MET A 1 2.64 -26.16 -19.72
C MET A 1 1.67 -25.39 -18.85
N LYS A 2 1.91 -25.34 -17.53
CA LYS A 2 1.01 -24.68 -16.58
C LYS A 2 1.52 -23.24 -16.48
N MET A 3 0.84 -22.31 -17.17
CA MET A 3 1.06 -20.88 -16.91
C MET A 3 0.69 -20.66 -15.44
N ALA A 4 1.67 -20.35 -14.60
CA ALA A 4 1.38 -19.82 -13.28
C ALA A 4 0.67 -18.48 -13.54
N VAL A 5 -0.62 -18.42 -13.21
CA VAL A 5 -1.31 -17.14 -13.16
C VAL A 5 -0.73 -16.44 -11.94
N ASP A 6 0.18 -15.50 -12.15
CA ASP A 6 0.61 -14.56 -11.13
C ASP A 6 -0.63 -13.77 -10.72
N VAL A 7 -1.29 -14.21 -9.65
CA VAL A 7 -2.39 -13.45 -9.05
C VAL A 7 -1.77 -12.31 -8.25
N ASP A 8 -2.16 -11.08 -8.53
CA ASP A 8 -1.73 -9.91 -7.75
C ASP A 8 -2.02 -10.13 -6.25
N VAL A 9 -1.17 -9.58 -5.39
CA VAL A 9 -1.46 -9.48 -3.96
C VAL A 9 -2.69 -8.59 -3.81
N VAL A 10 -3.71 -9.13 -3.16
CA VAL A 10 -4.93 -8.40 -2.80
C VAL A 10 -4.97 -8.30 -1.28
N ILE A 11 -5.11 -7.09 -0.76
CA ILE A 11 -5.23 -6.82 0.67
C ILE A 11 -6.69 -6.55 1.00
N ASP A 12 -7.30 -7.43 1.82
CA ASP A 12 -8.60 -7.14 2.40
C ASP A 12 -8.45 -6.11 3.54
N ILE A 13 -9.00 -4.91 3.29
CA ILE A 13 -8.96 -3.79 4.22
C ILE A 13 -9.69 -4.12 5.52
N ASN A 14 -10.83 -4.82 5.45
CA ASN A 14 -11.63 -5.11 6.64
C ASN A 14 -10.90 -6.10 7.54
N GLU A 15 -10.27 -7.14 6.96
CA GLU A 15 -9.50 -8.12 7.72
C GLU A 15 -8.27 -7.47 8.38
N ARG A 16 -7.49 -6.67 7.64
CA ARG A 16 -6.30 -6.02 8.22
C ARG A 16 -6.64 -5.05 9.35
N TRP A 17 -7.74 -4.33 9.22
CA TRP A 17 -8.20 -3.42 10.25
C TRP A 17 -8.57 -4.16 11.53
N GLU A 18 -9.41 -5.20 11.43
CA GLU A 18 -9.80 -6.03 12.57
C GLU A 18 -8.61 -6.72 13.25
N GLU A 19 -7.59 -7.10 12.48
CA GLU A 19 -6.36 -7.70 12.98
C GLU A 19 -5.34 -6.68 13.52
N GLY A 20 -5.59 -5.38 13.32
CA GLY A 20 -4.68 -4.31 13.75
C GLY A 20 -3.29 -4.41 13.10
N ILE A 21 -3.23 -4.88 11.85
CA ILE A 21 -1.96 -5.07 11.14
C ILE A 21 -1.37 -3.69 10.80
N PRO A 22 -0.13 -3.37 11.23
CA PRO A 22 0.51 -2.10 10.90
C PRO A 22 0.69 -1.90 9.38
N HIS A 23 0.60 -0.65 8.93
CA HIS A 23 0.93 -0.27 7.55
C HIS A 23 2.42 -0.44 7.23
N ASP A 24 2.73 -0.59 5.94
CA ASP A 24 4.09 -0.52 5.45
C ASP A 24 4.67 0.87 5.73
N LYS A 25 5.94 0.93 6.14
CA LYS A 25 6.61 2.20 6.45
C LYS A 25 6.64 3.14 5.26
N ARG A 26 6.80 2.61 4.04
CA ARG A 26 6.81 3.38 2.78
C ARG A 26 5.44 4.04 2.54
N SER A 27 4.36 3.33 2.84
CA SER A 27 2.99 3.86 2.75
C SER A 27 2.78 5.00 3.75
N ILE A 28 3.24 4.84 4.98
CA ILE A 28 3.17 5.88 6.02
C ILE A 28 3.97 7.12 5.58
N GLU A 29 5.19 6.95 5.08
CA GLU A 29 6.04 8.05 4.62
C GLU A 29 5.38 8.86 3.49
N ILE A 30 4.81 8.18 2.48
CA ILE A 30 4.07 8.83 1.39
C ILE A 30 2.84 9.54 1.92
N PHE A 31 2.05 8.89 2.79
CA PHE A 31 0.86 9.49 3.37
C PHE A 31 1.18 10.78 4.14
N GLN A 32 2.22 10.78 4.99
CA GLN A 32 2.60 11.98 5.74
C GLN A 32 2.98 13.12 4.79
N PHE A 33 3.80 12.84 3.77
CA PHE A 33 4.16 13.85 2.78
C PHE A 33 2.93 14.43 2.06
N VAL A 34 2.03 13.58 1.56
CA VAL A 34 0.85 14.02 0.80
C VAL A 34 -0.13 14.79 1.68
N LYS A 35 -0.36 14.32 2.91
CA LYS A 35 -1.21 15.01 3.89
C LYS A 35 -0.67 16.40 4.21
N ASP A 36 0.62 16.52 4.51
CA ASP A 36 1.23 17.82 4.84
C ASP A 36 1.19 18.75 3.63
N TYR A 37 1.47 18.24 2.42
CA TYR A 37 1.40 19.02 1.19
C TYR A 37 -0.02 19.50 0.88
N ASP A 38 -1.04 18.65 1.03
CA ASP A 38 -2.44 19.00 0.82
C ASP A 38 -2.88 20.13 1.78
N PHE A 39 -2.51 19.99 3.04
CA PHE A 39 -2.79 20.99 4.06
C PHE A 39 -2.11 22.33 3.76
N GLU A 40 -0.81 22.32 3.43
CA GLU A 40 -0.01 23.54 3.25
C GLU A 40 -0.27 24.24 1.91
N PHE A 41 -0.43 23.49 0.83
CA PHE A 41 -0.41 24.04 -0.53
C PHE A 41 -1.72 23.85 -1.30
N CYS A 42 -2.58 22.93 -0.90
CA CYS A 42 -3.84 22.63 -1.58
C CYS A 42 -5.07 23.10 -0.79
N ASN A 43 -4.88 23.86 0.30
CA ASN A 43 -5.96 24.35 1.16
C ASN A 43 -6.80 23.20 1.77
N ASP A 44 -6.10 22.15 2.25
CA ASP A 44 -6.71 20.98 2.89
C ASP A 44 -7.83 20.36 2.04
N PHE A 45 -7.60 20.26 0.72
CA PHE A 45 -8.65 19.88 -0.24
C PHE A 45 -9.11 18.44 -0.04
N PHE A 46 -8.17 17.53 0.19
CA PHE A 46 -8.49 16.13 0.45
C PHE A 46 -8.85 15.89 1.91
N CYS A 47 -8.46 16.78 2.83
CA CYS A 47 -8.76 16.68 4.26
C CYS A 47 -8.33 15.32 4.82
N PHE A 48 -7.07 14.96 4.57
CA PHE A 48 -6.52 13.66 4.93
C PHE A 48 -6.51 13.43 6.45
N LYS A 49 -7.10 12.31 6.88
CA LYS A 49 -7.12 11.86 8.28
C LYS A 49 -6.66 10.41 8.38
N SER A 50 -6.17 10.02 9.55
CA SER A 50 -5.72 8.65 9.84
C SER A 50 -5.95 8.31 11.30
N GLY A 51 -6.09 7.02 11.60
CA GLY A 51 -6.26 6.48 12.95
C GLY A 51 -7.71 6.15 13.35
N GLY A 52 -8.67 6.37 12.45
CA GLY A 52 -10.09 6.05 12.67
C GLY A 52 -10.77 5.35 11.50
N ASP A 53 -11.87 4.67 11.78
CA ASP A 53 -12.75 4.11 10.77
C ASP A 53 -13.36 5.22 9.89
N GLY A 54 -13.40 4.99 8.58
CA GLY A 54 -13.86 5.95 7.59
C GLY A 54 -12.87 7.06 7.24
N ASP A 55 -11.67 7.05 7.81
CA ASP A 55 -10.63 8.01 7.46
C ASP A 55 -10.06 7.70 6.07
N ASN A 56 -10.03 8.73 5.21
CA ASN A 56 -9.54 8.60 3.83
C ASN A 56 -8.03 8.34 3.73
N GLY A 57 -7.25 8.77 4.72
CA GLY A 57 -5.82 8.48 4.78
C GLY A 57 -5.52 7.02 5.12
N GLU A 58 -6.35 6.36 5.93
CA GLU A 58 -6.25 4.90 6.15
C GLU A 58 -6.46 4.15 4.84
N HIS A 59 -7.51 4.51 4.09
CA HIS A 59 -7.77 3.90 2.78
C HIS A 59 -6.61 4.12 1.80
N LEU A 60 -6.02 5.32 1.79
CA LEU A 60 -4.85 5.58 0.97
C LEU A 60 -3.65 4.71 1.39
N MET A 61 -3.39 4.56 2.68
CA MET A 61 -2.30 3.70 3.17
C MET A 61 -2.52 2.22 2.82
N TYR A 62 -3.75 1.72 2.85
CA TYR A 62 -4.04 0.36 2.37
C TYR A 62 -3.76 0.17 0.88
N LEU A 63 -4.15 1.13 0.04
CA LEU A 63 -3.85 1.09 -1.40
C LEU A 63 -2.34 1.08 -1.66
N LEU A 64 -1.59 1.87 -0.89
CA LEU A 64 -0.13 1.92 -0.99
C LEU A 64 0.51 0.62 -0.50
N ASP A 65 0.00 0.01 0.57
CA ASP A 65 0.49 -1.27 1.05
C ASP A 65 0.33 -2.37 0.00
N GLU A 66 -0.83 -2.43 -0.67
CA GLU A 66 -1.07 -3.39 -1.74
C GLU A 66 -0.14 -3.14 -2.93
N PHE A 67 0.04 -1.87 -3.31
CA PHE A 67 0.97 -1.48 -4.36
C PHE A 67 2.40 -1.95 -4.05
N PHE A 68 2.88 -1.71 -2.83
CA PHE A 68 4.22 -2.12 -2.43
C PHE A 68 4.38 -3.63 -2.29
N ALA A 69 3.37 -4.34 -1.79
CA ALA A 69 3.39 -5.79 -1.73
C ALA A 69 3.49 -6.42 -3.13
N ASN A 70 2.80 -5.85 -4.12
CA ASN A 70 2.92 -6.27 -5.51
C ASN A 70 4.31 -5.96 -6.09
N LYS A 71 4.87 -4.79 -5.80
CA LYS A 71 6.24 -4.43 -6.24
C LYS A 71 7.31 -5.35 -5.66
N ASP A 72 7.18 -5.70 -4.39
CA ASP A 72 8.13 -6.62 -3.74
C ASP A 72 8.02 -8.02 -4.34
N LYS A 73 6.80 -8.50 -4.65
CA LYS A 73 6.57 -9.77 -5.34
C LYS A 73 7.17 -9.79 -6.75
N GLU A 74 6.99 -8.73 -7.54
CA GLU A 74 7.60 -8.58 -8.86
C GLU A 74 9.13 -8.70 -8.77
N ALA A 75 9.76 -7.97 -7.84
CA ALA A 75 11.21 -7.98 -7.64
C ALA A 75 11.74 -9.37 -7.22
N GLU A 76 10.99 -10.11 -6.40
CA GLU A 76 11.33 -11.48 -6.05
C GLU A 76 11.27 -12.45 -7.24
N ASN A 77 10.31 -12.27 -8.13
CA ASN A 77 10.14 -13.11 -9.31
C ASN A 77 11.24 -12.85 -10.35
N GLU A 78 11.66 -11.59 -10.51
CA GLU A 78 12.79 -11.22 -11.37
C GLU A 78 14.10 -11.85 -10.87
N GLY A 79 14.38 -11.79 -9.56
CA GLY A 79 15.60 -12.36 -8.97
C GLY A 79 15.67 -13.90 -8.93
N LYS A 80 14.57 -14.60 -9.22
CA LYS A 80 14.53 -16.07 -9.34
C LYS A 80 14.84 -16.56 -10.75
N ASN A 81 14.52 -15.78 -11.78
CA ASN A 81 14.80 -16.14 -13.18
C ASN A 81 16.30 -16.16 -13.51
N ASP A 82 17.13 -15.40 -12.78
CA ASP A 82 18.58 -15.31 -13.00
C ASP A 82 19.39 -16.45 -12.33
N LYS A 83 18.75 -17.33 -11.54
CA LYS A 83 19.44 -18.40 -10.78
C LYS A 83 19.19 -19.81 -11.32
N GLU A 84 18.47 -19.94 -12.43
CA GLU A 84 18.15 -21.24 -13.06
C GLU A 84 18.88 -21.50 -14.40
N GLU A 85 19.88 -20.68 -14.78
CA GLU A 85 20.81 -20.96 -15.90
C GLU A 85 22.11 -21.66 -15.49
#